data_AF-A0A316EK33-F1
#
_entry.id   AF-A0A316EK33-F1
#
_cell.length_a   1.000
_cell.length_b   1.000
_cell.length_c   1.000
_cell.angle_alpha   90.00
_cell.angle_beta   90.00
_cell.angle_gamma   90.00
#
_symmetry.space_group_name_H-M   'P 1'
#
loop_
_entity.id
_entity.type
_entity.pdbx_description
1 polymer ?
#
loop_
_entity_poly.entity_id
_entity_poly.type
_entity_poly.pdbx_seq_one_letter_code
_entity_poly.pdbx_strand_id
1 'polypeptide(L)'
;MPAHHEAEPDLHTVVFDLNILLDVADLLGPPFAWDKFRDAAARNSQAPVPNRADSRIDSLRAVALTTTGRFAGPELLEVWTSDHIADLLVLKARQPRDGATAESRGLGWSPEDAENLLHDFLYDLVYDMTNGGRIEIVNVDGHPPLDHEDACVFTTALQAADDAAPPSIKYCVTRDRGFRQATNLNPNVLVLYPHEFVTLVRRTRGALAAKKMRSPFQQP
;
A
#
# COMPACT_ATOMS: atom_id res chain seq x y z
N MET A 1 30.81 -29.25 8.38
CA MET A 1 30.41 -28.12 7.51
C MET A 1 29.30 -27.40 8.23
N PRO A 2 29.49 -26.20 8.78
CA PRO A 2 28.37 -25.44 9.33
C PRO A 2 27.49 -25.01 8.14
N ALA A 3 26.21 -25.37 8.18
CA ALA A 3 25.23 -24.80 7.27
C ALA A 3 25.24 -23.28 7.52
N HIS A 4 25.62 -22.51 6.50
CA HIS A 4 25.32 -21.10 6.47
C HIS A 4 23.80 -20.99 6.43
N HIS A 5 23.14 -20.86 7.58
CA HIS A 5 21.80 -20.29 7.63
C HIS A 5 21.96 -18.85 7.15
N GLU A 6 21.74 -18.62 5.85
CA GLU A 6 21.43 -17.28 5.38
C GLU A 6 20.24 -16.80 6.20
N ALA A 7 20.41 -15.70 6.94
CA ALA A 7 19.30 -15.11 7.68
C ALA A 7 18.15 -14.88 6.69
N GLU A 8 16.94 -15.31 7.05
CA GLU A 8 15.77 -15.06 6.22
C GLU A 8 15.65 -13.55 5.97
N PRO A 9 15.33 -13.13 4.74
CA PRO A 9 15.21 -11.72 4.42
C PRO A 9 14.11 -11.07 5.25
N ASP A 10 14.33 -9.82 5.68
CA ASP A 10 13.31 -9.08 6.41
C ASP A 10 12.01 -8.99 5.59
N LEU A 11 10.89 -9.21 6.27
CA LEU A 11 9.56 -9.08 5.71
C LEU A 11 8.98 -7.71 6.03
N HIS A 12 8.57 -6.99 5.00
CA HIS A 12 7.82 -5.76 5.11
C HIS A 12 6.36 -6.00 4.70
N THR A 13 5.43 -5.47 5.47
CA THR A 13 4.00 -5.48 5.12
C THR A 13 3.49 -4.07 4.92
N VAL A 14 2.62 -3.87 3.93
CA VAL A 14 1.96 -2.58 3.70
C VAL A 14 0.46 -2.78 3.52
N VAL A 15 -0.31 -1.95 4.21
CA VAL A 15 -1.75 -1.81 3.98
C VAL A 15 -1.99 -0.43 3.37
N PHE A 16 -2.70 -0.42 2.25
CA PHE A 16 -3.16 0.81 1.63
C PHE A 16 -4.53 1.15 2.19
N ASP A 17 -4.64 2.37 2.72
CA ASP A 17 -5.92 2.96 3.05
C ASP A 17 -6.78 3.12 1.78
N LEU A 18 -8.09 3.14 1.97
CA LEU A 18 -9.08 3.18 0.91
C LEU A 18 -8.90 4.40 -0.01
N ASN A 19 -8.52 5.56 0.54
CA ASN A 19 -8.25 6.75 -0.26
C ASN A 19 -7.09 6.56 -1.26
N ILE A 20 -6.14 5.66 -0.99
CA ILE A 20 -5.04 5.35 -1.90
C ILE A 20 -5.53 4.46 -3.04
N LEU A 21 -6.33 3.44 -2.72
CA LEU A 21 -6.89 2.52 -3.71
C LEU A 21 -7.85 3.25 -4.66
N LEU A 22 -8.71 4.12 -4.11
CA LEU A 22 -9.65 4.93 -4.88
C LEU A 22 -8.96 5.99 -5.73
N ASP A 23 -7.85 6.58 -5.28
CA ASP A 23 -7.04 7.50 -6.10
C ASP A 23 -6.53 6.82 -7.38
N VAL A 24 -6.01 5.60 -7.22
CA VAL A 24 -5.49 4.81 -8.35
C VAL A 24 -6.63 4.47 -9.31
N ALA A 25 -7.75 4.01 -8.77
CA ALA A 25 -8.94 3.72 -9.57
C ALA A 25 -9.42 4.96 -10.34
N ASP A 26 -9.61 6.11 -9.67
CA ASP A 26 -10.08 7.35 -10.30
C ASP A 26 -9.13 7.87 -11.38
N LEU A 27 -7.81 7.73 -11.18
CA LEU A 27 -6.81 8.10 -12.19
C LEU A 27 -6.89 7.25 -13.47
N LEU A 28 -7.19 5.96 -13.33
CA LEU A 28 -7.18 5.02 -14.46
C LEU A 28 -8.54 4.93 -15.16
N GLY A 29 -9.61 5.16 -14.41
CA GLY A 29 -10.99 5.00 -14.86
C GLY A 29 -11.40 3.54 -15.10
N PRO A 30 -12.71 3.27 -15.24
CA PRO A 30 -13.21 1.92 -15.49
C PRO A 30 -13.08 1.52 -16.98
N PRO A 31 -13.01 0.21 -17.29
CA PRO A 31 -12.67 -0.86 -16.35
C PRO A 31 -11.20 -0.73 -15.91
N PHE A 32 -10.88 -1.21 -14.71
CA PHE A 32 -9.49 -1.31 -14.29
C PHE A 32 -8.71 -2.26 -15.22
N ALA A 33 -7.43 -1.98 -15.44
CA ALA A 33 -6.52 -2.91 -16.09
C ALA A 33 -5.06 -2.62 -15.70
N TRP A 34 -4.28 -3.66 -15.45
CA TRP A 34 -2.85 -3.53 -15.11
C TRP A 34 -2.03 -2.87 -16.22
N ASP A 35 -2.41 -3.01 -17.48
CA ASP A 35 -1.74 -2.34 -18.59
C ASP A 35 -1.91 -0.82 -18.50
N LYS A 36 -3.13 -0.33 -18.22
CA LYS A 36 -3.40 1.08 -17.95
C LYS A 36 -2.59 1.57 -16.74
N PHE A 37 -2.53 0.76 -15.69
CA PHE A 37 -1.75 1.04 -14.48
C PHE A 37 -0.26 1.21 -14.80
N ARG A 38 0.36 0.25 -15.51
CA ARG A 38 1.79 0.28 -15.85
C ARG A 38 2.12 1.48 -16.73
N ASP A 39 1.27 1.78 -17.71
CA ASP A 39 1.45 2.93 -18.58
C ASP A 39 1.35 4.25 -17.79
N ALA A 40 0.37 4.37 -16.88
CA ALA A 40 0.22 5.55 -16.03
C ALA A 40 1.42 5.71 -15.08
N ALA A 41 1.90 4.62 -14.48
CA ALA A 41 3.06 4.62 -13.61
C ALA A 41 4.34 5.01 -14.38
N ALA A 42 4.52 4.50 -15.60
CA ALA A 42 5.65 4.83 -16.47
C ALA A 42 5.65 6.31 -16.87
N ARG A 43 4.51 6.82 -17.35
CA ARG A 43 4.32 8.25 -17.72
C ARG A 43 4.63 9.18 -16.56
N ASN A 44 4.27 8.78 -15.35
CA ASN A 44 4.46 9.58 -14.15
C ASN A 44 5.72 9.19 -13.36
N SER A 45 6.65 8.42 -13.91
CA SER A 45 7.81 7.94 -13.14
C SER A 45 8.75 9.07 -12.72
N GLN A 46 8.86 10.12 -13.55
CA GLN A 46 9.76 11.27 -13.39
C GLN A 46 9.12 12.52 -12.76
N ALA A 47 7.81 12.53 -12.48
CA ALA A 47 7.19 13.69 -11.83
C ALA A 47 7.81 13.97 -10.44
N PRO A 48 7.70 15.20 -9.88
CA PRO A 48 8.19 15.47 -8.54
C PRO A 48 7.55 14.56 -7.47
N VAL A 49 8.30 14.25 -6.41
CA VAL A 49 7.79 13.59 -5.19
C VAL A 49 8.11 14.52 -4.01
N PRO A 50 7.11 15.08 -3.30
CA PRO A 50 5.67 14.92 -3.54
C PRO A 50 5.18 15.59 -4.83
N ASN A 51 4.16 15.02 -5.46
CA ASN A 51 3.48 15.61 -6.59
C ASN A 51 2.41 16.60 -6.10
N ARG A 52 2.74 17.89 -6.12
CA ARG A 52 1.83 18.96 -5.66
C ARG A 52 0.70 19.29 -6.64
N ALA A 53 0.84 18.90 -7.91
CA ALA A 53 -0.19 19.16 -8.91
C ALA A 53 -1.34 18.16 -8.82
N ASP A 54 -1.01 16.89 -8.54
CA ASP A 54 -2.00 15.84 -8.33
C ASP A 54 -1.45 14.79 -7.35
N SER A 55 -1.99 14.77 -6.13
CA SER A 55 -1.56 13.86 -5.07
C SER A 55 -1.83 12.39 -5.39
N ARG A 56 -2.80 12.11 -6.28
CA ARG A 56 -3.14 10.74 -6.69
C ARG A 56 -1.96 10.07 -7.42
N ILE A 57 -1.07 10.86 -8.02
CA ILE A 57 0.15 10.34 -8.66
C ILE A 57 1.09 9.71 -7.63
N ASP A 58 1.15 10.24 -6.40
CA ASP A 58 1.96 9.61 -5.35
C ASP A 58 1.32 8.33 -4.83
N SER A 59 -0.02 8.25 -4.78
CA SER A 59 -0.78 7.02 -4.51
C SER A 59 -0.47 5.93 -5.56
N LEU A 60 -0.56 6.28 -6.85
CA LEU A 60 -0.19 5.41 -7.98
C LEU A 60 1.25 4.90 -7.85
N ARG A 61 2.19 5.75 -7.46
CA ARG A 61 3.60 5.36 -7.29
C ARG A 61 3.83 4.48 -6.08
N ALA A 62 3.12 4.74 -4.98
CA ALA A 62 3.21 3.91 -3.79
C ALA A 62 2.79 2.48 -4.11
N VAL A 63 1.65 2.30 -4.79
CA VAL A 63 1.20 1.00 -5.28
C VAL A 63 2.16 0.42 -6.33
N ALA A 64 2.66 1.22 -7.27
CA ALA A 64 3.57 0.71 -8.30
C ALA A 64 4.86 0.13 -7.74
N LEU A 65 5.38 0.69 -6.63
CA LEU A 65 6.58 0.20 -5.97
C LEU A 65 6.39 -1.16 -5.30
N THR A 66 5.17 -1.53 -4.91
CA THR A 66 4.87 -2.80 -4.25
C THR A 66 4.71 -3.94 -5.24
N THR A 67 4.33 -3.67 -6.50
CA THR A 67 4.07 -4.70 -7.54
C THR A 67 5.21 -5.69 -7.80
N THR A 68 6.43 -5.41 -7.33
CA THR A 68 7.57 -6.33 -7.46
C THR A 68 7.68 -7.34 -6.30
N GLY A 69 6.86 -7.24 -5.27
CA GLY A 69 6.93 -8.08 -4.05
C GLY A 69 8.22 -7.89 -3.23
N ARG A 70 8.96 -6.80 -3.44
CA ARG A 70 10.28 -6.56 -2.84
C ARG A 70 10.38 -5.17 -2.24
N PHE A 71 10.82 -5.05 -1.00
CA PHE A 71 11.09 -3.76 -0.39
C PHE A 71 12.41 -3.19 -0.93
N ALA A 72 13.53 -3.85 -0.63
CA ALA A 72 14.83 -3.50 -1.15
C ALA A 72 15.78 -4.71 -1.20
N GLY A 73 16.40 -4.98 -2.35
CA GLY A 73 17.28 -6.14 -2.49
C GLY A 73 16.52 -7.45 -2.22
N PRO A 74 16.97 -8.31 -1.28
CA PRO A 74 16.28 -9.54 -0.93
C PRO A 74 15.07 -9.33 0.00
N GLU A 75 14.92 -8.16 0.64
CA GLU A 75 13.82 -7.86 1.56
C GLU A 75 12.46 -7.95 0.84
N LEU A 76 11.51 -8.69 1.42
CA LEU A 76 10.19 -8.93 0.85
C LEU A 76 9.25 -7.77 1.17
N LEU A 77 8.27 -7.51 0.29
CA LEU A 77 7.22 -6.54 0.51
C LEU A 77 5.87 -7.11 0.09
N GLU A 78 5.02 -7.36 1.08
CA GLU A 78 3.69 -7.91 0.93
C GLU A 78 2.63 -6.83 1.11
N VAL A 79 1.64 -6.79 0.21
CA VAL A 79 0.44 -5.94 0.39
C VAL A 79 -0.61 -6.77 1.11
N TRP A 80 -1.13 -6.24 2.22
CA TRP A 80 -2.16 -6.91 3.01
C TRP A 80 -3.48 -6.14 2.97
N THR A 81 -4.58 -6.87 3.15
CA THR A 81 -5.93 -6.32 3.16
C THR A 81 -6.83 -6.99 4.21
N SER A 82 -8.08 -6.55 4.31
CA SER A 82 -9.12 -7.16 5.13
C SER A 82 -10.46 -7.14 4.40
N ASP A 83 -11.41 -7.94 4.88
CA ASP A 83 -12.77 -7.94 4.32
C ASP A 83 -13.41 -6.55 4.36
N HIS A 84 -13.13 -5.77 5.42
CA HIS A 84 -13.61 -4.40 5.54
C HIS A 84 -13.09 -3.49 4.41
N ILE A 85 -11.78 -3.55 4.10
CA ILE A 85 -11.18 -2.77 3.01
C ILE A 85 -11.75 -3.21 1.66
N ALA A 86 -11.88 -4.52 1.45
CA ALA A 86 -12.43 -5.08 0.22
C ALA A 86 -13.87 -4.62 -0.04
N ASP A 87 -14.75 -4.76 0.96
CA ASP A 87 -16.15 -4.36 0.86
C ASP A 87 -16.31 -2.85 0.66
N LEU A 88 -15.53 -2.05 1.40
CA LEU A 88 -15.56 -0.59 1.25
C LEU A 88 -15.01 -0.13 -0.10
N LEU A 89 -14.02 -0.81 -0.69
CA LEU A 89 -13.53 -0.50 -2.02
C LEU A 89 -14.65 -0.61 -3.06
N VAL A 90 -15.38 -1.73 -3.06
CA VAL A 90 -16.51 -1.94 -3.96
C VAL A 90 -17.60 -0.90 -3.69
N LEU A 91 -17.95 -0.68 -2.42
CA LEU A 91 -18.98 0.28 -2.03
C LEU A 91 -18.66 1.70 -2.52
N LYS A 92 -17.45 2.21 -2.23
CA LYS A 92 -17.03 3.57 -2.62
C LYS A 92 -16.79 3.70 -4.12
N ALA A 93 -16.37 2.66 -4.82
CA ALA A 93 -16.28 2.71 -6.28
C ALA A 93 -17.68 2.91 -6.91
N ARG A 94 -18.71 2.27 -6.36
CA ARG A 94 -20.11 2.38 -6.85
C ARG A 94 -20.80 3.68 -6.47
N GLN A 95 -20.45 4.27 -5.33
CA GLN A 95 -21.10 5.50 -4.86
C GLN A 95 -20.98 6.63 -5.91
N PRO A 96 -22.02 7.46 -6.08
CA PRO A 96 -22.03 8.51 -7.09
C PRO A 96 -20.95 9.56 -6.81
N ARG A 97 -20.41 10.18 -7.87
CA ARG A 97 -19.41 11.26 -7.74
C ARG A 97 -20.00 12.51 -7.07
N ASP A 98 -21.28 12.77 -7.28
CA ASP A 98 -22.03 13.92 -6.78
C ASP A 98 -22.90 13.59 -5.55
N GLY A 99 -22.49 12.59 -4.76
CA GLY A 99 -23.12 12.24 -3.48
C GLY A 99 -23.38 13.45 -2.56
N ALA A 100 -24.50 13.40 -1.83
CA ALA A 100 -25.00 14.53 -1.04
C ALA A 100 -24.06 14.93 0.10
N THR A 101 -23.30 13.98 0.64
CA THR A 101 -22.30 14.17 1.71
C THR A 101 -20.93 13.67 1.26
N ALA A 102 -19.87 14.01 2.00
CA ALA A 102 -18.53 13.54 1.67
C ALA A 102 -18.43 12.00 1.77
N GLU A 103 -19.13 11.41 2.73
CA GLU A 103 -19.13 9.98 3.03
C GLU A 103 -19.92 9.15 1.99
N SER A 104 -20.83 9.80 1.26
CA SER A 104 -21.65 9.18 0.20
C SER A 104 -21.12 9.44 -1.21
N ARG A 105 -19.97 10.11 -1.34
CA ARG A 105 -19.30 10.33 -2.62
C ARG A 105 -18.32 9.21 -2.93
N GLY A 106 -18.33 8.80 -4.18
CA GLY A 106 -17.48 7.75 -4.70
C GLY A 106 -16.99 8.02 -6.12
N LEU A 107 -16.74 6.95 -6.88
CA LEU A 107 -16.24 7.05 -8.26
C LEU A 107 -17.34 7.02 -9.32
N GLY A 108 -18.57 6.65 -8.95
CA GLY A 108 -19.72 6.52 -9.85
C GLY A 108 -19.55 5.41 -10.87
N TRP A 109 -18.82 4.35 -10.54
CA TRP A 109 -18.60 3.22 -11.42
C TRP A 109 -19.83 2.30 -11.46
N SER A 110 -19.94 1.53 -12.54
CA SER A 110 -20.97 0.49 -12.62
C SER A 110 -20.73 -0.57 -11.52
N PRO A 111 -21.78 -1.31 -11.09
CA PRO A 111 -21.60 -2.41 -10.14
C PRO A 111 -20.56 -3.43 -10.61
N GLU A 112 -20.58 -3.78 -11.90
CA GLU A 112 -19.63 -4.73 -12.51
C GLU A 112 -18.19 -4.19 -12.47
N ASP A 113 -17.96 -2.95 -12.88
CA ASP A 113 -16.61 -2.36 -12.83
C ASP A 113 -16.07 -2.23 -11.40
N ALA A 114 -16.95 -2.00 -10.42
CA ALA A 114 -16.56 -1.90 -9.02
C ALA A 114 -16.23 -3.26 -8.40
N GLU A 115 -16.97 -4.31 -8.76
CA GLU A 115 -16.64 -5.70 -8.39
C GLU A 115 -15.33 -6.14 -9.05
N ASN A 116 -15.16 -5.84 -10.35
CA ASN A 116 -13.91 -6.12 -11.06
C ASN A 116 -12.73 -5.33 -10.48
N LEU A 117 -12.93 -4.12 -9.94
CA LEU A 117 -11.88 -3.40 -9.22
C LEU A 117 -11.38 -4.16 -7.99
N LEU A 118 -12.22 -4.92 -7.30
CA LEU A 118 -11.77 -5.75 -6.18
C LEU A 118 -10.87 -6.89 -6.69
N HIS A 119 -11.36 -7.63 -7.70
CA HIS A 119 -10.67 -8.81 -8.21
C HIS A 119 -9.41 -8.44 -9.01
N ASP A 120 -9.56 -7.64 -10.06
CA ASP A 120 -8.51 -7.37 -11.04
C ASP A 120 -7.46 -6.38 -10.52
N PHE A 121 -7.75 -5.63 -9.45
CA PHE A 121 -6.77 -4.71 -8.85
C PHE A 121 -6.31 -5.15 -7.47
N LEU A 122 -7.20 -5.16 -6.47
CA LEU A 122 -6.77 -5.39 -5.08
C LEU A 122 -6.30 -6.82 -4.87
N TYR A 123 -7.02 -7.83 -5.37
CA TYR A 123 -6.66 -9.23 -5.19
C TYR A 123 -5.44 -9.64 -6.02
N ASP A 124 -5.35 -9.21 -7.29
CA ASP A 124 -4.13 -9.38 -8.06
C ASP A 124 -2.90 -8.78 -7.34
N LEU A 125 -3.05 -7.57 -6.78
CA LEU A 125 -1.97 -6.91 -6.04
C LEU A 125 -1.56 -7.69 -4.79
N VAL A 126 -2.54 -8.09 -3.98
CA VAL A 126 -2.31 -8.78 -2.70
C VAL A 126 -1.75 -10.18 -2.96
N TYR A 127 -2.45 -11.01 -3.72
CA TYR A 127 -2.14 -12.44 -3.83
C TYR A 127 -1.16 -12.75 -4.96
N ASP A 128 -1.36 -12.20 -6.16
CA ASP A 128 -0.60 -12.62 -7.33
C ASP A 128 0.73 -11.88 -7.48
N MET A 129 0.79 -10.61 -7.08
CA MET A 129 2.00 -9.77 -7.25
C MET A 129 2.90 -9.76 -6.03
N THR A 130 2.31 -9.83 -4.82
CA THR A 130 3.07 -9.61 -3.60
C THR A 130 3.05 -10.78 -2.62
N ASN A 131 2.23 -11.81 -2.86
CA ASN A 131 2.05 -12.95 -1.96
C ASN A 131 1.69 -12.52 -0.52
N GLY A 132 0.99 -11.40 -0.39
CA GLY A 132 0.47 -10.95 0.88
C GLY A 132 -0.79 -11.71 1.28
N GLY A 133 -1.50 -11.15 2.25
CA GLY A 133 -2.61 -11.84 2.88
C GLY A 133 -3.82 -10.96 3.14
N ARG A 134 -4.86 -11.64 3.61
CA ARG A 134 -6.10 -11.03 4.08
C ARG A 134 -6.34 -11.43 5.52
N ILE A 135 -6.75 -10.47 6.34
CA ILE A 135 -7.18 -10.74 7.71
C ILE A 135 -8.70 -10.61 7.85
N GLU A 136 -9.25 -11.31 8.83
CA GLU A 136 -10.58 -11.09 9.37
C GLU A 136 -10.45 -10.26 10.65
N ILE A 137 -11.08 -9.09 10.69
CA ILE A 137 -11.01 -8.19 11.85
C ILE A 137 -12.02 -8.65 12.89
N VAL A 138 -11.53 -9.27 13.96
CA VAL A 138 -12.37 -9.69 15.11
C VAL A 138 -12.54 -8.55 16.13
N ASN A 139 -11.50 -7.75 16.34
CA ASN A 139 -11.51 -6.58 17.22
C ASN A 139 -10.84 -5.40 16.53
N VAL A 140 -11.40 -4.20 16.70
CA VAL A 140 -10.86 -2.97 16.10
C VAL A 140 -9.94 -2.27 17.10
N ASP A 141 -8.68 -2.06 16.71
CA ASP A 141 -7.66 -1.31 17.45
C ASP A 141 -7.49 0.11 16.90
N GLY A 142 -7.11 1.04 17.77
CA GLY A 142 -6.85 2.44 17.39
C GLY A 142 -8.08 3.35 17.34
N HIS A 143 -9.27 2.83 17.66
CA HIS A 143 -10.51 3.59 17.83
C HIS A 143 -10.87 3.76 19.31
N PRO A 144 -10.93 4.98 19.88
CA PRO A 144 -10.34 6.24 19.40
C PRO A 144 -8.78 6.22 19.47
N PRO A 145 -8.05 7.13 18.78
CA PRO A 145 -8.50 8.40 18.19
C PRO A 145 -8.92 8.35 16.72
N LEU A 146 -8.72 7.24 16.02
CA LEU A 146 -9.17 7.09 14.64
C LEU A 146 -10.69 6.99 14.58
N ASP A 147 -11.30 7.26 13.42
CA ASP A 147 -12.67 6.80 13.19
C ASP A 147 -12.68 5.28 12.94
N HIS A 148 -13.86 4.70 12.74
CA HIS A 148 -13.98 3.24 12.58
C HIS A 148 -13.32 2.75 11.27
N GLU A 149 -13.43 3.49 10.17
CA GLU A 149 -12.88 3.08 8.87
C GLU A 149 -11.34 3.06 8.95
N ASP A 150 -10.75 4.16 9.44
CA ASP A 150 -9.31 4.28 9.64
C ASP A 150 -8.77 3.25 10.65
N ALA A 151 -9.52 2.98 11.72
CA ALA A 151 -9.14 1.99 12.72
C ALA A 151 -9.13 0.56 12.17
N CYS A 152 -10.06 0.21 11.27
CA CYS A 152 -10.03 -1.07 10.57
C CYS A 152 -8.78 -1.21 9.69
N VAL A 153 -8.40 -0.15 8.97
CA VAL A 153 -7.15 -0.13 8.17
C VAL A 153 -5.94 -0.29 9.08
N PHE A 154 -5.89 0.45 10.19
CA PHE A 154 -4.81 0.34 11.18
C PHE A 154 -4.71 -1.06 11.78
N THR A 155 -5.83 -1.65 12.15
CA THR A 155 -5.92 -3.02 12.67
C THR A 155 -5.41 -4.03 11.64
N THR A 156 -5.76 -3.83 10.37
CA THR A 156 -5.24 -4.62 9.24
C THR A 156 -3.72 -4.58 9.21
N ALA A 157 -3.12 -3.40 9.29
CA ALA A 157 -1.67 -3.25 9.31
C ALA A 157 -1.06 -3.88 10.56
N LEU A 158 -1.70 -3.74 11.72
CA LEU A 158 -1.21 -4.28 12.98
C LEU A 158 -1.16 -5.80 12.99
N GLN A 159 -2.14 -6.48 12.40
CA GLN A 159 -2.26 -7.94 12.41
C GLN A 159 -1.66 -8.61 11.15
N ALA A 160 -1.26 -7.83 10.14
CA ALA A 160 -0.59 -8.35 8.94
C ALA A 160 0.68 -9.14 9.31
N ALA A 161 0.78 -10.38 8.82
CA ALA A 161 1.91 -11.30 9.05
C ALA A 161 2.37 -11.33 10.53
N ASP A 162 1.43 -11.43 11.47
CA ASP A 162 1.75 -11.39 12.91
C ASP A 162 2.44 -12.66 13.43
N ASP A 163 2.32 -13.75 12.68
CA ASP A 163 2.99 -15.03 12.92
C ASP A 163 4.39 -15.14 12.30
N ALA A 164 4.85 -14.10 11.57
CA ALA A 164 6.17 -14.07 10.96
C ALA A 164 7.30 -14.03 11.99
N ALA A 165 8.38 -14.76 11.72
CA ALA A 165 9.59 -14.80 12.54
C ALA A 165 10.83 -14.62 11.66
N PRO A 166 11.57 -13.49 11.73
CA PRO A 166 11.37 -12.36 12.64
C PRO A 166 10.07 -11.57 12.39
N PRO A 167 9.59 -10.78 13.37
CA PRO A 167 8.40 -9.94 13.19
C PRO A 167 8.53 -8.99 11.99
N SER A 168 7.47 -8.86 11.21
CA SER A 168 7.44 -8.02 10.02
C SER A 168 7.49 -6.51 10.36
N ILE A 169 8.05 -5.72 9.45
CA ILE A 169 8.03 -4.25 9.52
C ILE A 169 6.77 -3.76 8.84
N LYS A 170 5.87 -3.12 9.60
CA LYS A 170 4.49 -2.86 9.16
C LYS A 170 4.27 -1.39 8.78
N TYR A 171 3.65 -1.15 7.62
CA TYR A 171 3.32 0.17 7.12
C TYR A 171 1.82 0.32 6.88
N CYS A 172 1.28 1.50 7.18
CA CYS A 172 -0.03 1.95 6.72
C CYS A 172 0.16 3.18 5.85
N VAL A 173 -0.36 3.17 4.62
CA VAL A 173 -0.21 4.29 3.69
C VAL A 173 -1.55 4.95 3.46
N THR A 174 -1.66 6.24 3.81
CA THR A 174 -2.91 7.01 3.79
C THR A 174 -2.67 8.45 3.35
N ARG A 175 -3.65 9.09 2.70
CA ARG A 175 -3.69 10.55 2.53
C ARG A 175 -4.44 11.27 3.65
N ASP A 176 -5.08 10.55 4.55
CA ASP A 176 -5.81 11.15 5.66
C ASP A 176 -4.84 11.78 6.66
N ARG A 177 -5.02 13.09 6.86
CA ARG A 177 -4.18 13.87 7.76
C ARG A 177 -4.47 13.52 9.22
N GLY A 178 -5.73 13.30 9.58
CA GLY A 178 -6.16 12.88 10.91
C GLY A 178 -5.55 11.54 11.28
N PHE A 179 -5.65 10.54 10.40
CA PHE A 179 -5.03 9.24 10.58
C PHE A 179 -3.51 9.37 10.74
N ARG A 180 -2.84 10.07 9.81
CA ARG A 180 -1.38 10.26 9.85
C ARG A 180 -0.88 10.99 11.10
N GLN A 181 -1.70 11.85 11.71
CA GLN A 181 -1.37 12.66 12.89
C GLN A 181 -1.91 12.08 14.20
N ALA A 182 -2.64 10.97 14.15
CA ALA A 182 -3.16 10.29 15.33
C ALA A 182 -2.03 9.89 16.28
N THR A 183 -2.23 10.15 17.57
CA THR A 183 -1.28 9.81 18.64
C THR A 183 -1.80 8.60 19.43
N ASN A 184 -0.92 7.97 20.23
CA ASN A 184 -1.24 6.79 21.04
C ASN A 184 -1.66 5.54 20.25
N LEU A 185 -1.33 5.49 18.95
CA LEU A 185 -1.40 4.26 18.16
C LEU A 185 -0.21 3.35 18.47
N ASN A 186 -0.35 2.05 18.19
CA ASN A 186 0.73 1.09 18.36
C ASN A 186 1.96 1.51 17.52
N PRO A 187 3.14 1.71 18.13
CA PRO A 187 4.33 2.23 17.43
C PRO A 187 4.94 1.24 16.44
N ASN A 188 4.51 -0.03 16.44
CA ASN A 188 4.99 -1.05 15.51
C ASN A 188 4.45 -0.88 14.08
N VAL A 189 3.46 0.00 13.89
CA VAL A 189 2.91 0.34 12.57
C VAL A 189 3.31 1.76 12.21
N LEU A 190 4.02 1.91 11.10
CA LEU A 190 4.41 3.21 10.57
C LEU A 190 3.33 3.74 9.62
N VAL A 191 2.59 4.75 10.07
CA VAL A 191 1.60 5.46 9.24
C VAL A 191 2.32 6.52 8.41
N LEU A 192 2.18 6.46 7.08
CA LEU A 192 2.92 7.28 6.12
C LEU A 192 1.98 7.86 5.06
N TYR A 193 2.27 9.08 4.60
CA TYR A 193 1.74 9.56 3.34
C TYR A 193 2.36 8.79 2.16
N PRO A 194 1.69 8.73 0.99
CA PRO A 194 2.21 8.01 -0.17
C PRO A 194 3.61 8.47 -0.60
N HIS A 195 3.86 9.78 -0.59
CA HIS A 195 5.17 10.33 -0.93
C HIS A 195 6.26 9.99 0.10
N GLU A 196 5.90 9.83 1.38
CA GLU A 196 6.83 9.40 2.43
C GLU A 196 7.25 7.95 2.19
N PHE A 197 6.28 7.07 1.92
CA PHE A 197 6.52 5.66 1.59
C PHE A 197 7.36 5.51 0.31
N VAL A 198 7.00 6.22 -0.76
CA VAL A 198 7.77 6.26 -2.02
C VAL A 198 9.21 6.70 -1.77
N THR A 199 9.41 7.74 -0.96
CA THR A 199 10.74 8.27 -0.64
C THR A 199 11.55 7.25 0.17
N LEU A 200 10.93 6.59 1.15
CA LEU A 200 11.55 5.54 1.95
C LEU A 200 12.07 4.41 1.05
N VAL A 201 11.19 3.78 0.26
CA VAL A 201 11.55 2.63 -0.60
C VAL A 201 12.63 3.02 -1.60
N ARG A 202 12.51 4.19 -2.26
CA ARG A 202 13.52 4.66 -3.23
C ARG A 202 14.88 4.91 -2.59
N ARG A 203 14.92 5.52 -1.39
CA ARG A 203 16.17 5.75 -0.67
C ARG A 203 16.83 4.43 -0.26
N THR A 204 16.07 3.48 0.27
CA THR A 204 16.60 2.16 0.66
C THR A 204 17.17 1.41 -0.54
N ARG A 205 16.41 1.32 -1.65
CA ARG A 205 16.89 0.68 -2.89
C ARG A 205 18.14 1.38 -3.46
N GLY A 206 18.16 2.72 -3.44
CA GLY A 206 19.31 3.51 -3.90
C GLY A 206 20.57 3.31 -3.04
N ALA A 207 20.42 3.25 -1.71
CA ALA A 207 21.53 2.98 -0.80
C ALA A 207 22.14 1.60 -1.01
N LEU A 208 21.31 0.57 -1.23
CA LEU A 208 21.77 -0.78 -1.57
C LEU A 208 22.51 -0.81 -2.91
N ALA A 209 22.00 -0.13 -3.93
CA ALA A 209 22.68 -0.02 -5.22
C ALA A 209 24.05 0.67 -5.09
N ALA A 210 24.14 1.76 -4.32
CA ALA A 210 25.39 2.46 -4.06
C ALA A 210 26.41 1.59 -3.31
N LYS A 211 25.97 0.78 -2.33
CA LYS A 211 26.84 -0.17 -1.61
C LYS A 211 27.39 -1.25 -2.57
N LYS A 212 26.55 -1.81 -3.43
CA LYS A 212 26.96 -2.78 -4.47
C LYS A 212 27.97 -2.20 -5.45
N MET A 213 27.86 -0.91 -5.79
CA MET A 213 28.81 -0.23 -6.69
C MET A 213 30.14 0.15 -6.03
N ARG A 214 30.21 0.27 -4.70
CA ARG A 214 31.48 0.53 -3.97
C ARG A 214 32.31 -0.75 -3.74
N SER A 215 31.65 -1.89 -3.62
CA SER A 215 32.29 -3.20 -3.41
C SER A 215 33.18 -3.76 -4.56
N PRO A 216 33.06 -3.40 -5.86
CA PRO A 216 33.90 -3.96 -6.93
C PRO A 216 35.30 -3.35 -7.02
N PHE A 217 35.56 -2.24 -6.32
CA PHE A 217 36.83 -1.49 -6.39
C PHE A 217 37.69 -1.62 -5.12
N GLN A 218 37.34 -2.55 -4.24
CA GLN A 218 38.16 -2.94 -3.08
C GLN A 218 38.35 -4.46 -3.09
N GLN A 219 39.21 -4.94 -3.98
CA GLN A 219 39.96 -6.18 -3.74
C GLN A 219 41.45 -5.82 -3.74
N PRO A 220 42.23 -6.30 -2.74
CA PRO A 220 43.68 -6.07 -2.69
C PRO A 220 44.42 -6.74 -3.85
#